data_AF-A0A9D3LRJ5-F1
#
_entry.id   AF-A0A9D3LRJ5-F1
#
_cell.length_a   1.000
_cell.length_b   1.000
_cell.length_c   1.000
_cell.angle_alpha   90.00
_cell.angle_beta   90.00
_cell.angle_gamma   90.00
#
_symmetry.space_group_name_H-M   'P 1'
#
loop_
_entity.id
_entity.type
_entity.pdbx_description
1 polymer ?
#
loop_
_entity_poly.entity_id
_entity_poly.type
_entity_poly.pdbx_seq_one_letter_code
_entity_poly.pdbx_strand_id
1 'polypeptide(L)'
;MFQKIVDLSKTYEDEKKWVDFMSLETTRKEIVMAMMMTACDLSAITKPWEVQSKVALSVAAEFWEQGDLERTVLEQQPIPMMDRNKAAELPKLQCGFIDFVCTFVYKEFSRFHPTIQPMYDGILNNRKEWKARQEEYEAKLKAMEEEAAAKQAAVGAKTTANSQQNGGAGSKTCSVS
;
A
#
# COMPACT_ATOMS: atom_id res chain seq x y z
N MET A 1 15.93 12.59 -15.27
CA MET A 1 16.29 12.90 -16.67
C MET A 1 15.05 13.16 -17.52
N PHE A 2 14.04 12.27 -17.47
CA PHE A 2 12.74 12.46 -18.14
C PHE A 2 12.01 13.77 -17.74
N GLN A 3 11.93 14.11 -16.45
CA GLN A 3 11.26 15.35 -16.02
C GLN A 3 11.84 16.62 -16.67
N LYS A 4 13.17 16.68 -16.92
CA LYS A 4 13.78 17.80 -17.65
C LYS A 4 13.31 17.87 -19.11
N ILE A 5 13.08 16.71 -19.74
CA ILE A 5 12.50 16.62 -21.09
C ILE A 5 11.05 17.12 -21.07
N VAL A 6 10.27 16.73 -20.06
CA VAL A 6 8.89 17.22 -19.88
C VAL A 6 8.84 18.73 -19.67
N ASP A 7 9.75 19.28 -18.85
CA ASP A 7 9.80 20.73 -18.62
C ASP A 7 10.19 21.48 -19.90
N LEU A 8 11.15 20.96 -20.67
CA LEU A 8 11.51 21.49 -21.99
C LEU A 8 10.35 21.43 -22.97
N SER A 9 9.50 20.39 -22.93
CA SER A 9 8.35 20.29 -23.83
C SER A 9 7.37 21.45 -23.68
N LYS A 10 7.38 22.14 -22.53
CA LYS A 10 6.53 23.31 -22.26
C LYS A 10 7.11 24.62 -22.78
N THR A 11 8.37 24.65 -23.19
CA THR A 11 8.99 25.86 -23.75
C THR A 11 8.83 25.97 -25.27
N TYR A 12 8.30 24.94 -25.92
CA TYR A 12 8.06 24.91 -27.37
C TYR A 12 6.59 25.20 -27.66
N GLU A 13 6.32 26.21 -28.49
CA GLU A 13 4.97 26.53 -28.98
C GLU A 13 4.63 25.74 -30.26
N ASP A 14 5.65 25.34 -31.02
CA ASP A 14 5.53 24.62 -32.29
C ASP A 14 5.80 23.12 -32.07
N GLU A 15 4.77 22.30 -32.32
CA GLU A 15 4.82 20.85 -32.14
C GLU A 15 5.84 20.18 -33.08
N LYS A 16 5.98 20.67 -34.31
CA LYS A 16 6.93 20.10 -35.27
C LYS A 16 8.36 20.33 -34.80
N LYS A 17 8.68 21.54 -34.33
CA LYS A 17 10.02 21.83 -33.77
C LYS A 17 10.31 20.99 -32.53
N TRP A 18 9.30 20.74 -31.70
CA TRP A 18 9.42 19.86 -30.54
C TRP A 18 9.72 18.41 -30.95
N VAL A 19 8.97 17.88 -31.92
CA VAL A 19 9.16 16.52 -32.43
C VAL A 19 10.53 16.36 -33.08
N ASP A 20 10.97 17.33 -33.88
CA ASP A 20 12.31 17.36 -34.48
C ASP A 20 13.37 17.39 -33.36
N PHE A 21 13.25 18.28 -32.38
CA PHE A 21 14.17 18.35 -31.24
C PHE A 21 14.26 17.02 -30.46
N MET A 22 13.14 16.33 -30.28
CA MET A 22 13.06 15.05 -29.59
C MET A 22 13.63 13.90 -30.41
N SER A 23 13.44 13.90 -31.72
CA SER A 23 13.81 12.78 -32.61
C SER A 23 15.25 12.86 -33.13
N LEU A 24 15.84 14.06 -33.17
CA LEU A 24 17.19 14.28 -33.68
C LEU A 24 18.31 13.77 -32.75
N GLU A 25 18.02 13.52 -31.48
CA GLU A 25 19.01 13.03 -30.52
C GLU A 25 18.57 11.69 -29.93
N THR A 26 19.41 10.67 -30.14
CA THR A 26 19.10 9.28 -29.82
C THR A 26 18.84 9.07 -28.33
N THR A 27 19.62 9.70 -27.45
CA THR A 27 19.49 9.53 -26.00
C THR A 27 18.14 10.02 -25.49
N ARG A 28 17.66 11.19 -25.95
CA ARG A 28 16.33 11.72 -25.62
C ARG A 28 15.23 10.75 -26.03
N LYS A 29 15.31 10.23 -27.25
CA LYS A 29 14.36 9.23 -27.75
C LYS A 29 14.38 7.97 -26.89
N GLU A 30 15.55 7.44 -26.58
CA GLU A 30 15.72 6.24 -25.74
C GLU A 30 15.16 6.43 -24.33
N ILE A 31 15.39 7.58 -23.69
CA ILE A 31 14.85 7.90 -22.38
C ILE A 31 13.31 7.88 -22.40
N VAL A 32 12.69 8.53 -23.40
CA VAL A 32 11.23 8.55 -23.51
C VAL A 32 10.68 7.16 -23.80
N MET A 33 11.32 6.39 -24.67
CA MET A 33 10.93 5.00 -24.96
C MET A 33 11.02 4.13 -23.71
N ALA A 34 12.13 4.19 -22.97
CA ALA A 34 12.32 3.42 -21.74
C ALA A 34 11.25 3.77 -20.68
N MET A 35 11.02 5.06 -20.45
CA MET A 35 9.97 5.51 -19.53
C MET A 35 8.58 5.06 -20.00
N MET A 36 8.32 5.05 -21.30
CA MET A 36 7.02 4.64 -21.85
C MET A 36 6.80 3.14 -21.70
N MET A 37 7.85 2.33 -21.87
CA MET A 37 7.82 0.90 -21.56
C MET A 37 7.47 0.67 -20.09
N THR A 38 8.08 1.41 -19.17
CA THR A 38 7.74 1.37 -17.74
C THR A 38 6.28 1.77 -17.49
N ALA A 39 5.78 2.82 -18.16
CA ALA A 39 4.37 3.20 -18.04
C ALA A 39 3.45 2.06 -18.50
N CYS A 40 3.73 1.45 -19.67
CA CYS A 40 2.97 0.33 -20.20
C CYS A 40 2.95 -0.88 -19.26
N ASP A 41 4.09 -1.22 -18.68
CA ASP A 41 4.23 -2.32 -17.72
C ASP A 41 3.38 -2.08 -16.46
N LEU A 42 3.35 -0.83 -16.00
CA LEU A 42 2.54 -0.40 -14.85
C LEU A 42 1.07 -0.11 -15.20
N SER A 43 0.62 -0.32 -16.44
CA SER A 43 -0.69 0.18 -16.91
C SER A 43 -1.91 -0.44 -16.23
N ALA A 44 -1.77 -1.58 -15.56
CA ALA A 44 -2.84 -2.18 -14.76
C ALA A 44 -3.40 -1.21 -13.69
N ILE A 45 -2.54 -0.37 -13.11
CA ILE A 45 -2.92 0.58 -12.06
C ILE A 45 -3.80 1.74 -12.55
N THR A 46 -3.91 1.92 -13.87
CA THR A 46 -4.70 2.97 -14.53
C THR A 46 -6.10 2.51 -14.92
N LYS A 47 -6.36 1.19 -14.85
CA LYS A 47 -7.62 0.61 -15.31
C LYS A 47 -8.76 0.96 -14.35
N PRO A 48 -10.03 0.85 -14.78
CA PRO A 48 -11.17 0.98 -13.88
C PRO A 48 -11.03 0.10 -12.64
N TRP A 49 -11.58 0.55 -11.52
CA TRP A 49 -11.41 -0.06 -10.21
C TRP A 49 -11.71 -1.57 -10.19
N GLU A 50 -12.77 -1.99 -10.89
CA GLU A 50 -13.23 -3.38 -10.96
C GLU A 50 -12.23 -4.29 -11.66
N VAL A 51 -11.39 -3.72 -12.52
CA VAL A 51 -10.30 -4.41 -13.22
C VAL A 51 -9.02 -4.33 -12.41
N GLN A 52 -8.64 -3.14 -11.97
CA GLN A 52 -7.39 -2.91 -11.24
C GLN A 52 -7.34 -3.73 -9.94
N SER A 53 -8.44 -3.79 -9.18
CA SER A 53 -8.51 -4.56 -7.95
C SER A 53 -8.28 -6.05 -8.16
N LYS A 54 -8.79 -6.63 -9.26
CA LYS A 54 -8.57 -8.04 -9.62
C LYS A 54 -7.13 -8.31 -10.00
N VAL A 55 -6.52 -7.41 -10.77
CA VAL A 55 -5.11 -7.52 -11.14
C VAL A 55 -4.22 -7.41 -9.91
N ALA A 56 -4.49 -6.46 -9.01
CA ALA A 56 -3.75 -6.31 -7.76
C ALA A 56 -3.82 -7.56 -6.87
N LEU A 57 -4.98 -8.21 -6.80
CA LEU A 57 -5.14 -9.48 -6.09
C LEU A 57 -4.38 -10.63 -6.75
N SER A 58 -4.32 -10.67 -8.09
CA SER A 58 -3.57 -11.69 -8.82
C SER A 58 -2.07 -11.54 -8.57
N VAL A 59 -1.54 -10.31 -8.67
CA VAL A 59 -0.13 -10.01 -8.36
C VAL A 59 0.20 -10.31 -6.89
N ALA A 60 -0.70 -9.99 -5.97
CA ALA A 60 -0.51 -10.34 -4.56
C ALA A 60 -0.48 -11.86 -4.35
N ALA A 61 -1.32 -12.62 -5.04
CA ALA A 61 -1.32 -14.08 -4.97
C ALA A 61 0.01 -14.67 -5.46
N GLU A 62 0.58 -14.14 -6.55
CA GLU A 62 1.90 -14.54 -7.05
C GLU A 62 3.01 -14.22 -6.03
N PHE A 63 2.98 -13.03 -5.41
CA PHE A 63 3.94 -12.68 -4.36
C PHE A 63 3.83 -13.57 -3.11
N TRP A 64 2.62 -13.97 -2.76
CA TRP A 64 2.41 -14.90 -1.64
C TRP A 64 2.92 -16.29 -1.94
N GLU A 65 2.66 -16.80 -3.15
CA GLU A 65 3.20 -18.09 -3.59
C GLU A 65 4.73 -18.09 -3.57
N GLN A 66 5.36 -17.02 -4.09
CA GLN A 66 6.80 -16.86 -3.99
C GLN A 66 7.28 -16.80 -2.52
N GLY A 67 6.61 -16.04 -1.65
CA GLY A 67 6.99 -15.95 -0.24
C GLY A 67 6.86 -17.28 0.51
N ASP A 68 5.91 -18.14 0.11
CA ASP A 68 5.80 -19.48 0.66
C ASP A 68 6.93 -20.39 0.19
N LEU A 69 7.36 -20.26 -1.06
CA LEU A 69 8.55 -20.97 -1.57
C LEU A 69 9.82 -20.51 -0.85
N GLU A 70 10.00 -19.21 -0.62
CA GLU A 70 11.12 -18.67 0.17
C GLU A 70 11.14 -19.26 1.58
N ARG A 71 9.97 -19.40 2.21
CA ARG A 71 9.85 -19.96 3.56
C ARG A 71 10.11 -21.46 3.61
N THR A 72 9.55 -22.22 2.66
CA THR A 72 9.55 -23.68 2.70
C THR A 72 10.76 -24.31 2.04
N VAL A 73 11.31 -23.68 0.99
CA VAL A 73 12.42 -24.22 0.20
C VAL A 73 13.74 -23.58 0.61
N LEU A 74 13.77 -22.27 0.87
CA LEU A 74 14.99 -21.52 1.19
C LEU A 74 15.18 -21.30 2.71
N GLU A 75 14.18 -21.66 3.53
CA GLU A 75 14.16 -21.44 4.98
C GLU A 75 14.35 -19.96 5.37
N GLN A 76 13.90 -19.04 4.51
CA GLN A 76 14.02 -17.59 4.71
C GLN A 76 12.67 -16.97 5.07
N GLN A 77 12.69 -15.90 5.87
CA GLN A 77 11.46 -15.15 6.13
C GLN A 77 11.19 -14.20 4.95
N PRO A 78 10.02 -14.32 4.29
CA PRO A 78 9.68 -13.46 3.17
C PRO A 78 9.47 -12.02 3.65
N ILE A 79 9.71 -11.07 2.75
CA ILE A 79 9.41 -9.65 3.02
C ILE A 79 7.90 -9.45 3.26
N PRO A 80 7.48 -8.40 3.99
CA PRO A 80 6.07 -8.21 4.37
C PRO A 80 5.06 -8.26 3.20
N MET A 81 5.46 -7.81 2.00
CA MET A 81 4.62 -7.84 0.80
C MET A 81 4.37 -9.27 0.27
N MET A 82 5.29 -10.20 0.53
CA MET A 82 5.24 -11.59 0.10
C MET A 82 4.71 -12.52 1.21
N ASP A 83 4.48 -12.00 2.42
CA ASP A 83 3.93 -12.78 3.52
C ASP A 83 2.40 -12.81 3.46
N ARG A 84 1.81 -13.95 3.09
CA ARG A 84 0.34 -14.13 3.04
C ARG A 84 -0.36 -13.83 4.37
N ASN A 85 0.33 -13.96 5.51
CA ASN A 85 -0.23 -13.65 6.82
C ASN A 85 -0.49 -12.14 7.00
N LYS A 86 0.11 -11.31 6.17
CA LYS A 86 -0.07 -9.86 6.12
C LYS A 86 -0.95 -9.41 4.95
N ALA A 87 -1.72 -10.31 4.34
CA ALA A 87 -2.60 -10.00 3.22
C ALA A 87 -3.57 -8.83 3.50
N ALA A 88 -3.96 -8.64 4.76
CA ALA A 88 -4.83 -7.55 5.17
C ALA A 88 -4.17 -6.15 5.04
N GLU A 89 -2.84 -6.07 4.95
CA GLU A 89 -2.08 -4.84 4.70
C GLU A 89 -2.05 -4.45 3.21
N LEU A 90 -2.57 -5.29 2.30
CA LEU A 90 -2.57 -5.05 0.85
C LEU A 90 -3.06 -3.64 0.47
N PRO A 91 -4.14 -3.08 1.05
CA PRO A 91 -4.56 -1.72 0.73
C PRO A 91 -3.47 -0.68 1.01
N LYS A 92 -2.80 -0.75 2.15
CA LYS A 92 -1.69 0.14 2.52
C LYS A 92 -0.51 0.00 1.56
N LEU A 93 -0.20 -1.22 1.14
CA LEU A 93 0.87 -1.48 0.17
C LEU A 93 0.55 -0.89 -1.20
N GLN A 94 -0.69 -1.05 -1.69
CA GLN A 94 -1.14 -0.46 -2.96
C GLN A 94 -1.14 1.07 -2.92
N CYS A 95 -1.57 1.66 -1.80
CA CYS A 95 -1.44 3.10 -1.56
C CYS A 95 0.00 3.59 -1.72
N GLY A 96 0.95 2.94 -1.03
CA GLY A 96 2.37 3.28 -1.13
C GLY A 96 2.92 3.09 -2.54
N PHE A 97 2.57 2.00 -3.22
CA PHE A 97 2.99 1.76 -4.59
C PHE A 97 2.50 2.84 -5.56
N ILE A 98 1.25 3.25 -5.45
CA ILE A 98 0.70 4.34 -6.25
C ILE A 98 1.43 5.65 -5.94
N ASP A 99 1.61 5.99 -4.67
CA ASP A 99 2.15 7.28 -4.24
C ASP A 99 3.64 7.42 -4.63
N PHE A 100 4.45 6.36 -4.46
CA PHE A 100 5.90 6.41 -4.65
C PHE A 100 6.37 5.98 -6.04
N VAL A 101 5.59 5.20 -6.78
CA VAL A 101 5.99 4.67 -8.10
C VAL A 101 5.09 5.21 -9.21
N CYS A 102 3.80 4.85 -9.19
CA CYS A 102 2.92 5.06 -10.34
C CYS A 102 2.59 6.55 -10.58
N THR A 103 2.37 7.29 -9.49
CA THR A 103 1.98 8.72 -9.56
C THR A 103 3.04 9.54 -10.26
N PHE A 104 4.32 9.32 -9.97
CA PHE A 104 5.40 10.04 -10.64
C PHE A 104 5.39 9.79 -12.15
N VAL A 105 5.32 8.52 -12.57
CA VAL A 105 5.35 8.14 -13.99
C VAL A 105 4.19 8.80 -14.75
N TYR A 106 2.96 8.60 -14.29
CA TYR A 106 1.77 9.05 -15.02
C TYR A 106 1.49 10.55 -14.90
N LYS A 107 1.91 11.19 -13.81
CA LYS A 107 1.88 12.66 -13.70
C LYS A 107 2.83 13.29 -14.71
N GLU A 108 4.05 12.76 -14.84
CA GLU A 108 5.01 13.31 -15.81
C GLU A 108 4.60 13.01 -17.25
N PHE A 109 4.02 11.83 -17.54
CA PHE A 109 3.49 11.53 -18.86
C PHE A 109 2.25 12.35 -19.25
N SER A 110 1.32 12.61 -18.32
CA SER A 110 0.17 13.49 -18.61
C SER A 110 0.61 14.94 -18.86
N ARG A 111 1.67 15.40 -18.17
CA ARG A 111 2.33 16.67 -18.51
C ARG A 111 3.01 16.62 -19.88
N PHE A 112 3.65 15.51 -20.23
CA PHE A 112 4.33 15.33 -21.52
C PHE A 112 3.36 15.33 -22.70
N HIS A 113 2.24 14.62 -22.59
CA HIS A 113 1.23 14.52 -23.65
C HIS A 113 -0.20 14.44 -23.09
N PRO A 114 -1.14 15.31 -23.52
CA PRO A 114 -2.45 15.45 -22.91
C PRO A 114 -3.34 14.20 -23.01
N THR A 115 -3.12 13.34 -24.03
CA THR A 115 -3.90 12.09 -24.18
C THR A 115 -3.65 11.06 -23.09
N ILE A 116 -2.59 11.22 -22.29
CA ILE A 116 -2.30 10.33 -21.16
C ILE A 116 -3.06 10.75 -19.88
N GLN A 117 -3.68 11.94 -19.87
CA GLN A 117 -4.46 12.43 -18.72
C GLN A 117 -5.45 11.41 -18.15
N PRO A 118 -6.25 10.67 -18.95
CA PRO A 118 -7.19 9.68 -18.41
C PRO A 118 -6.52 8.55 -17.61
N MET A 119 -5.28 8.18 -17.96
CA MET A 119 -4.53 7.16 -17.23
C MET A 119 -4.07 7.69 -15.86
N TYR A 120 -3.70 8.97 -15.79
CA TYR A 120 -3.36 9.62 -14.52
C TYR A 120 -4.61 9.77 -13.63
N ASP A 121 -5.75 10.18 -14.19
CA ASP A 121 -7.01 10.28 -13.47
C ASP A 121 -7.46 8.90 -12.92
N GLY A 122 -7.28 7.84 -13.71
CA GLY A 122 -7.54 6.46 -13.28
C GLY A 122 -6.72 6.05 -12.06
N ILE A 123 -5.44 6.46 -12.00
CA ILE A 123 -4.59 6.21 -10.82
C ILE A 123 -5.09 6.95 -9.59
N LEU A 124 -5.48 8.23 -9.74
CA LEU A 124 -6.01 9.02 -8.63
C LEU A 124 -7.31 8.40 -8.09
N ASN A 125 -8.17 7.90 -8.97
CA ASN A 125 -9.38 7.18 -8.58
C ASN A 125 -9.04 5.89 -7.81
N ASN A 126 -8.16 5.05 -8.35
CA ASN A 126 -7.76 3.80 -7.68
C ASN A 126 -7.08 4.08 -6.34
N ARG A 127 -6.30 5.16 -6.23
CA ARG A 127 -5.69 5.56 -4.96
C ARG A 127 -6.71 5.88 -3.89
N LYS A 128 -7.81 6.54 -4.26
CA LYS A 128 -8.94 6.85 -3.38
C LYS A 128 -9.64 5.56 -2.92
N GLU A 129 -9.89 4.63 -3.84
CA GLU A 129 -10.50 3.33 -3.53
C GLU A 129 -9.66 2.46 -2.59
N TRP A 130 -8.34 2.45 -2.79
CA TRP A 130 -7.41 1.78 -1.87
C TRP A 130 -7.35 2.48 -0.52
N LYS A 131 -7.42 3.81 -0.49
CA LYS A 131 -7.46 4.58 0.76
C LYS A 131 -8.68 4.21 1.60
N ALA A 132 -9.86 4.16 0.99
CA ALA A 132 -11.09 3.79 1.68
C ALA A 132 -10.96 2.39 2.32
N ARG A 133 -10.41 1.43 1.58
CA ARG A 133 -10.16 0.06 2.10
C ARG A 133 -9.12 0.00 3.20
N GLN A 134 -8.08 0.83 3.12
CA GLN A 134 -7.10 0.97 4.18
C GLN A 134 -7.76 1.51 5.46
N GLU A 135 -8.56 2.57 5.34
CA GLU A 135 -9.27 3.19 6.47
C GLU A 135 -10.28 2.20 7.10
N GLU A 136 -11.02 1.44 6.29
CA GLU A 136 -11.90 0.36 6.77
C GLU A 136 -11.15 -0.70 7.58
N TYR A 137 -9.97 -1.11 7.11
CA TYR A 137 -9.13 -2.08 7.80
C TYR A 137 -8.59 -1.54 9.12
N GLU A 138 -8.07 -0.30 9.12
CA GLU A 138 -7.55 0.36 10.32
C GLU A 138 -8.66 0.59 11.36
N ALA A 139 -9.88 0.93 10.94
CA ALA A 139 -11.03 1.07 11.83
C ALA A 139 -11.40 -0.27 12.50
N LYS A 140 -11.41 -1.37 11.73
CA LYS A 140 -11.66 -2.72 12.26
C LYS A 140 -10.60 -3.15 13.26
N LEU A 141 -9.33 -2.88 12.99
CA LEU A 141 -8.23 -3.15 13.92
C LEU A 141 -8.43 -2.41 15.25
N LYS A 142 -8.69 -1.11 15.22
CA LYS A 142 -8.94 -0.31 16.44
C LYS A 142 -10.11 -0.84 17.25
N ALA A 143 -11.22 -1.17 16.58
CA ALA A 143 -12.39 -1.74 17.26
C ALA A 143 -12.07 -3.08 17.96
N MET A 144 -11.31 -3.96 17.29
CA MET A 144 -10.88 -5.23 17.89
C MET A 144 -9.92 -5.03 19.07
N GLU A 145 -9.00 -4.07 18.99
CA GLU A 145 -8.08 -3.72 20.07
C GLU A 145 -8.83 -3.16 21.30
N GLU A 146 -9.79 -2.27 21.08
CA GLU A 146 -10.66 -1.72 22.13
C GLU A 146 -11.51 -2.82 22.79
N GLU A 147 -12.10 -3.72 22.00
CA GLU A 147 -12.82 -4.88 22.54
C GLU A 147 -11.91 -5.81 23.35
N ALA A 148 -10.69 -6.07 22.86
CA ALA A 148 -9.72 -6.90 23.56
C ALA A 148 -9.29 -6.25 24.89
N ALA A 149 -9.03 -4.95 24.90
CA ALA A 149 -8.73 -4.18 26.09
C ALA A 149 -9.90 -4.18 27.09
N ALA A 150 -11.13 -4.01 26.62
CA ALA A 150 -12.33 -4.07 27.47
C ALA A 150 -12.54 -5.47 28.07
N LYS A 151 -12.33 -6.54 27.29
CA LYS A 151 -12.40 -7.92 27.77
C LYS A 151 -11.30 -8.22 28.79
N GLN A 152 -10.06 -7.75 28.56
CA GLN A 152 -8.95 -7.88 29.52
C GLN A 152 -9.21 -7.10 30.83
N ALA A 153 -9.77 -5.89 30.75
CA ALA A 153 -10.17 -5.10 31.91
C ALA A 153 -11.28 -5.77 32.73
N ALA A 154 -12.28 -6.37 32.06
CA ALA A 154 -13.37 -7.11 32.71
C ALA A 154 -12.88 -8.40 33.40
N VAL A 155 -11.90 -9.10 32.83
CA VAL A 155 -11.26 -10.27 33.46
C VAL A 155 -10.39 -9.86 34.65
N GLY A 156 -9.65 -8.75 34.54
CA GLY A 156 -8.87 -8.17 35.64
C GLY A 156 -9.73 -7.75 36.85
N ALA A 157 -10.89 -7.15 36.60
CA ALA A 157 -11.85 -6.74 37.64
C ALA A 157 -12.54 -7.93 38.34
N LYS A 158 -12.86 -9.01 37.60
CA LYS A 158 -13.40 -10.25 38.19
C LYS A 158 -12.38 -10.98 39.06
N THR A 159 -11.10 -10.89 38.72
CA THR A 159 -10.02 -11.55 39.48
C THR A 159 -9.74 -10.82 40.81
N THR A 160 -9.83 -9.49 40.83
CA THR A 160 -9.69 -8.67 42.06
C THR A 160 -10.90 -8.78 43.00
N ALA A 161 -12.12 -8.90 42.47
CA ALA A 161 -13.31 -9.10 43.30
C ALA A 161 -13.32 -10.48 44.00
N ASN A 162 -12.81 -11.54 43.35
CA ASN A 162 -12.80 -12.89 43.93
C ASN A 162 -11.74 -13.07 45.03
N SER A 163 -10.69 -12.25 45.05
CA SER A 163 -9.71 -12.21 46.16
C SER A 163 -10.25 -11.54 47.43
N GLN A 164 -11.34 -10.77 47.35
CA GLN A 164 -11.90 -10.05 48.49
C GLN A 164 -13.05 -10.80 49.19
N GLN A 165 -13.58 -11.88 48.58
CA GLN A 165 -14.62 -12.73 49.17
C GLN A 165 -14.09 -13.94 49.95
N ASN A 166 -12.78 -14.25 49.88
CA ASN A 166 -12.18 -15.39 50.58
C ASN A 166 -11.41 -15.01 51.86
N GLY A 167 -11.58 -13.78 52.38
CA GLY A 167 -10.89 -13.26 53.56
C GLY A 167 -11.66 -13.34 54.88
N GLY A 168 -12.60 -14.29 55.02
CA GLY A 168 -13.51 -14.37 56.18
C GLY A 168 -13.58 -15.75 56.84
N ALA A 169 -12.52 -16.19 57.50
CA ALA A 169 -12.63 -17.21 58.56
C ALA A 169 -11.50 -17.01 59.58
N GLY A 170 -11.87 -16.57 60.78
CA GLY A 170 -10.94 -16.07 61.79
C GLY A 170 -10.14 -17.14 62.52
N SER A 171 -9.05 -16.70 63.14
CA SER A 171 -8.48 -17.37 64.30
C SER A 171 -7.96 -16.30 65.26
N LYS A 172 -8.68 -16.12 66.38
CA LYS A 172 -8.14 -15.46 67.57
C LYS A 172 -7.18 -16.45 68.23
N THR A 173 -6.06 -15.99 68.81
CA THR A 173 -5.82 -16.03 70.27
C THR A 173 -4.35 -15.68 70.62
N CYS A 174 -4.26 -14.78 71.60
CA CYS A 174 -3.23 -14.46 72.60
C CYS A 174 -1.80 -14.03 72.23
N SER A 175 -1.55 -12.80 72.64
CA SER A 175 -0.28 -12.19 73.04
C SER A 175 0.18 -12.56 74.47
N VAL A 176 1.45 -12.20 74.74
CA VAL A 176 2.21 -12.01 76.01
C VAL A 176 2.76 -13.32 76.63
N SER A 177 4.05 -13.46 76.99
CA SER A 177 5.08 -12.51 77.45
C SER A 177 6.48 -12.86 76.98
#